data_AF-A0A2K4ZQD3-F1
#
_entry.id   AF-A0A2K4ZQD3-F1
#
_cell.length_a   1.000
_cell.length_b   1.000
_cell.length_c   1.000
_cell.angle_alpha   90.00
_cell.angle_beta   90.00
_cell.angle_gamma   90.00
#
_symmetry.space_group_name_H-M   'P 1'
#
loop_
_entity.id
_entity.type
_entity.pdbx_description
1 polymer ?
#
loop_
_entity_poly.entity_id
_entity_poly.type
_entity_poly.pdbx_seq_one_letter_code
_entity_poly.pdbx_strand_id
1 'polypeptide(L)'
;MAQGADASEKVLSLISVLPAALGSFWPSFHPLDLLVGLCCGAALRLAVYLKGKNAKKYRPNIEYGSARWGNSQDIAPYVDPVFQNNVILTQTERLTMSSRPKDPKTARNKNVLVIGGSGSGKTRFWLKPNLMQLHSSYVVTDPNR
;
A
#
# COMPACT_ATOMS: atom_id res chain seq x y z
N MET A 1 1.82 -22.85 -51.87
CA MET A 1 0.52 -23.34 -51.37
C MET A 1 0.43 -23.02 -49.90
N ALA A 2 -0.70 -22.48 -49.47
CA ALA A 2 -0.80 -21.56 -48.33
C ALA A 2 -0.89 -22.27 -46.96
N GLN A 3 0.09 -22.04 -46.09
CA GLN A 3 0.09 -22.47 -44.66
C GLN A 3 -1.13 -21.99 -43.85
N GLY A 4 -1.89 -21.02 -44.36
CA GLY A 4 -3.13 -20.54 -43.75
C GLY A 4 -4.31 -21.51 -43.85
N ALA A 5 -4.36 -22.36 -44.89
CA ALA A 5 -5.44 -23.33 -45.07
C ALA A 5 -5.36 -24.47 -44.03
N ASP A 6 -4.16 -24.99 -43.78
CA ASP A 6 -3.90 -26.06 -42.81
C ASP A 6 -4.25 -25.66 -41.37
N ALA A 7 -3.98 -24.41 -40.99
CA ALA A 7 -4.29 -23.91 -39.65
C ALA A 7 -5.80 -23.76 -39.46
N SER A 8 -6.52 -23.24 -40.47
CA SER A 8 -7.99 -23.13 -40.42
C SER A 8 -8.67 -24.49 -40.39
N GLU A 9 -8.17 -25.48 -41.13
CA GLU A 9 -8.71 -26.84 -41.14
C GLU A 9 -8.50 -27.54 -39.80
N LYS A 10 -7.33 -27.36 -39.17
CA LYS A 10 -7.05 -27.88 -37.81
C LYS A 10 -7.90 -27.23 -36.74
N VAL A 11 -8.22 -25.94 -36.87
CA VAL A 11 -9.13 -25.25 -35.93
C VAL A 11 -10.56 -25.74 -36.11
N LEU A 12 -11.03 -25.91 -37.35
CA LEU A 12 -12.36 -26.44 -37.64
C LEU A 12 -12.53 -27.89 -37.16
N SER A 13 -11.49 -28.72 -37.29
CA SER A 13 -11.52 -30.10 -36.79
C SER A 13 -11.47 -30.17 -35.26
N LEU A 14 -10.80 -29.23 -34.58
CA LEU A 14 -10.86 -29.12 -33.13
C LEU A 14 -12.26 -28.71 -32.64
N ILE A 15 -12.93 -27.79 -33.35
CA ILE A 15 -14.29 -27.35 -33.03
C ILE A 15 -15.32 -28.48 -33.22
N SER A 16 -15.14 -29.35 -34.21
CA SER A 16 -16.06 -30.47 -34.44
C SER A 16 -15.90 -31.62 -33.45
N VAL A 17 -14.71 -31.79 -32.85
CA VAL A 17 -14.44 -32.85 -31.85
C VAL A 17 -14.71 -32.39 -30.41
N LEU A 18 -14.74 -31.08 -30.16
CA LEU A 18 -15.05 -30.47 -28.86
C LEU A 18 -16.36 -30.97 -28.20
N PRO A 19 -17.50 -31.10 -28.91
CA PRO A 19 -18.75 -31.60 -28.33
C PRO A 19 -18.67 -33.07 -27.88
N ALA A 20 -17.89 -33.89 -28.60
CA ALA A 20 -17.67 -35.29 -28.26
C ALA A 20 -16.73 -35.44 -27.06
N ALA A 21 -15.68 -34.62 -26.99
CA ALA A 21 -14.72 -34.60 -25.88
C ALA A 21 -15.34 -34.09 -24.56
N LEU A 22 -16.32 -33.18 -24.63
CA LEU A 22 -17.07 -32.65 -23.47
C LEU A 22 -18.22 -33.57 -23.02
N GLY A 23 -18.54 -34.62 -23.77
CA GLY A 23 -19.62 -35.55 -23.46
C GLY A 23 -19.29 -36.55 -22.34
N SER A 24 -18.01 -36.80 -22.06
CA SER A 24 -17.56 -37.68 -20.98
C SER A 24 -16.97 -36.87 -19.83
N PHE A 25 -17.60 -36.94 -18.66
CA PHE A 25 -17.16 -36.25 -17.44
C PHE A 25 -15.88 -36.85 -16.80
N TRP A 26 -15.39 -37.98 -17.33
CA TRP A 26 -14.26 -38.71 -16.77
C TRP A 26 -12.93 -38.23 -17.35
N PRO A 27 -11.92 -37.90 -16.52
CA PRO A 27 -10.60 -37.52 -17.02
C PRO A 27 -9.94 -38.71 -17.72
N SER A 28 -9.53 -38.53 -18.96
CA SER A 28 -8.76 -39.52 -19.70
C SER A 28 -7.33 -39.60 -19.14
N PHE A 29 -6.84 -40.82 -18.91
CA PHE A 29 -5.46 -41.07 -18.43
C PHE A 29 -4.44 -41.16 -19.57
N HIS A 30 -4.75 -40.59 -20.74
CA HIS A 30 -3.82 -40.56 -21.85
C HIS A 30 -2.71 -39.52 -21.59
N PRO A 31 -1.43 -39.83 -21.89
CA PRO A 31 -0.31 -38.92 -21.62
C PRO A 31 -0.45 -37.55 -22.30
N LEU A 32 -1.07 -37.52 -23.49
CA LEU A 32 -1.32 -36.27 -24.22
C LEU A 32 -2.38 -35.41 -23.53
N ASP A 33 -3.47 -36.01 -23.05
CA ASP A 33 -4.55 -35.29 -22.36
C ASP A 33 -4.07 -34.71 -21.02
N LEU A 34 -3.18 -35.43 -20.33
CA LEU A 34 -2.50 -34.95 -19.12
C LEU A 34 -1.57 -33.77 -19.40
N LEU A 35 -0.78 -33.82 -20.48
CA LEU A 35 0.09 -32.70 -20.88
C LEU A 35 -0.72 -31.47 -21.28
N VAL A 36 -1.79 -31.66 -22.06
CA VAL A 36 -2.70 -30.56 -22.43
C VAL A 36 -3.37 -29.96 -21.19
N GLY A 37 -3.85 -30.80 -20.28
CA GLY A 37 -4.40 -30.36 -19.00
C GLY A 37 -3.40 -29.57 -18.14
N LEU A 38 -2.15 -30.04 -18.06
CA LEU A 38 -1.08 -29.38 -17.32
C LEU A 38 -0.69 -28.03 -17.94
N CYS A 39 -0.56 -27.96 -19.26
CA CYS A 39 -0.28 -26.73 -19.99
C CYS A 39 -1.41 -25.71 -19.83
N CYS A 40 -2.66 -26.12 -19.99
CA CYS A 40 -3.83 -25.26 -19.78
C CYS A 40 -3.92 -24.78 -18.33
N GLY A 41 -3.70 -25.66 -17.36
CA GLY A 41 -3.68 -25.32 -15.93
C GLY A 41 -2.56 -24.33 -15.59
N ALA A 42 -1.35 -24.52 -16.13
CA ALA A 42 -0.23 -23.62 -15.95
C ALA A 42 -0.49 -22.24 -16.57
N ALA A 43 -1.05 -22.20 -17.78
CA ALA A 43 -1.42 -20.95 -18.45
C ALA A 43 -2.48 -20.16 -17.67
N LEU A 44 -3.53 -20.83 -17.19
CA LEU A 44 -4.55 -20.21 -16.34
C LEU A 44 -3.96 -19.68 -15.03
N ARG A 45 -3.10 -20.45 -14.37
CA ARG A 45 -2.44 -20.03 -13.12
C ARG A 45 -1.52 -18.83 -13.34
N LEU A 46 -0.79 -18.79 -14.46
CA LEU A 46 0.03 -17.65 -14.84
C LEU A 46 -0.82 -16.40 -15.12
N ALA A 47 -1.92 -16.53 -15.86
CA ALA A 47 -2.84 -15.43 -16.15
C ALA A 47 -3.44 -14.83 -14.86
N VAL A 48 -3.88 -15.68 -13.93
CA VAL A 48 -4.39 -15.25 -12.62
C VAL A 48 -3.31 -14.55 -11.79
N TYR A 49 -2.08 -15.09 -11.78
CA TYR A 49 -0.96 -14.50 -11.06
C TYR A 49 -0.60 -13.09 -11.58
N LEU A 50 -0.52 -12.93 -12.90
CA LEU A 50 -0.23 -11.64 -13.53
C LEU A 50 -1.36 -10.64 -13.27
N LYS A 51 -2.62 -11.07 -13.34
CA LYS A 51 -3.79 -10.22 -13.03
C LYS A 51 -3.82 -9.81 -11.56
N GLY A 52 -3.46 -10.71 -10.65
CA GLY A 52 -3.39 -10.44 -9.21
C GLY A 52 -2.30 -9.43 -8.85
N LYS A 53 -1.12 -9.51 -9.50
CA LYS A 53 -0.05 -8.52 -9.30
C LYS A 53 -0.41 -7.12 -9.78
N ASN A 54 -1.25 -7.00 -10.81
CA ASN A 54 -1.73 -5.73 -11.35
C ASN A 54 -3.06 -5.27 -10.73
N ALA A 55 -3.51 -5.92 -9.64
CA ALA A 55 -4.72 -5.51 -8.95
C ALA A 55 -4.53 -4.10 -8.37
N LYS A 56 -5.24 -3.13 -8.95
CA LYS A 56 -5.30 -1.76 -8.45
C LYS A 56 -5.98 -1.77 -7.07
N LYS A 57 -5.37 -1.10 -6.10
CA LYS A 57 -5.93 -0.93 -4.76
C LYS A 57 -7.00 0.17 -4.80
N TYR A 58 -8.26 -0.24 -4.94
CA TYR A 58 -9.41 0.65 -4.84
C TYR A 58 -9.93 0.70 -3.41
N ARG A 59 -10.43 1.87 -2.98
CA ARG A 59 -11.14 2.05 -1.71
C ARG A 59 -12.59 2.38 -2.03
N PRO A 60 -13.44 1.38 -2.34
CA PRO A 60 -14.82 1.63 -2.71
C PRO A 60 -15.55 2.32 -1.56
N ASN A 61 -16.39 3.30 -1.88
CA ASN A 61 -17.17 4.11 -0.92
C ASN A 61 -16.35 5.01 0.02
N ILE A 62 -15.09 5.30 -0.34
CA ILE A 62 -14.22 6.18 0.45
C ILE A 62 -13.70 7.30 -0.44
N GLU A 63 -13.96 8.55 -0.04
CA GLU A 63 -13.46 9.73 -0.73
C GLU A 63 -11.94 9.78 -0.68
N TYR A 64 -11.34 10.28 -1.77
CA TYR A 64 -9.91 10.52 -1.82
C TYR A 64 -9.50 11.52 -0.73
N GLY A 65 -8.52 11.16 0.09
CA GLY A 65 -8.10 11.99 1.22
C GLY A 65 -8.86 11.75 2.52
N SER A 66 -9.77 10.75 2.58
CA SER A 66 -10.39 10.33 3.85
C SER A 66 -9.32 10.04 4.93
N ALA A 67 -9.50 10.60 6.11
CA ALA A 67 -8.65 10.32 7.27
C ALA A 67 -9.24 9.20 8.14
N ARG A 68 -8.37 8.45 8.81
CA ARG A 68 -8.73 7.53 9.89
C ARG A 68 -7.92 7.87 11.13
N TRP A 69 -8.42 7.49 12.30
CA TRP A 69 -7.60 7.49 13.51
C TRP A 69 -6.41 6.53 13.33
N GLY A 70 -5.22 7.03 13.65
CA GLY A 70 -3.98 6.28 13.61
C GLY A 70 -3.70 5.57 14.93
N ASN A 71 -2.89 4.53 14.87
CA ASN A 71 -2.33 3.85 16.03
C ASN A 71 -0.84 4.23 16.19
N SER A 72 -0.25 3.89 17.33
CA SER A 72 1.18 4.11 17.60
C SER A 72 2.12 3.42 16.57
N GLN A 73 1.66 2.34 15.94
CA GLN A 73 2.40 1.65 14.88
C GLN A 73 2.45 2.46 13.58
N ASP A 74 1.41 3.27 13.31
CA ASP A 74 1.34 4.06 12.08
C ASP A 74 2.34 5.23 12.08
N ILE A 75 2.67 5.76 13.26
CA ILE A 75 3.61 6.89 13.42
C ILE A 75 5.07 6.44 13.53
N ALA A 76 5.33 5.19 13.93
CA ALA A 76 6.68 4.64 14.12
C ALA A 76 7.70 4.96 13.00
N PRO A 77 7.38 4.86 11.68
CA PRO A 77 8.35 5.16 10.63
C PRO A 77 8.70 6.66 10.51
N TYR A 78 7.95 7.53 11.19
CA TYR A 78 8.17 8.98 11.22
C TYR A 78 8.95 9.43 12.47
N VAL A 79 9.26 8.51 13.39
CA VAL A 79 9.97 8.80 14.64
C VAL A 79 11.47 8.54 14.48
N ASP A 80 12.29 9.46 14.96
CA ASP A 80 13.73 9.30 15.07
C ASP A 80 14.09 8.41 16.27
N PRO A 81 15.07 7.50 16.16
CA PRO A 81 15.53 6.69 17.29
C PRO A 81 16.02 7.53 18.47
N VAL A 82 16.57 8.73 18.23
CA VAL A 82 17.03 9.64 19.28
C VAL A 82 15.86 10.52 19.71
N PHE A 83 15.40 10.37 20.95
CA PHE A 83 14.22 11.07 21.46
C PHE A 83 14.29 12.60 21.30
N GLN A 84 15.46 13.19 21.57
CA GLN A 84 15.70 14.63 21.51
C GLN A 84 15.52 15.21 20.10
N ASN A 85 15.68 14.38 19.06
CA ASN A 85 15.56 14.79 17.66
C ASN A 85 14.11 14.71 17.15
N ASN A 86 13.13 14.61 18.06
CA ASN A 86 11.72 14.50 17.72
C ASN A 86 10.90 15.62 18.33
N VAL A 87 9.98 16.17 17.53
CA VAL A 87 8.86 16.98 18.01
C VAL A 87 7.90 16.08 18.78
N ILE A 88 7.56 16.49 20.00
CA ILE A 88 6.57 15.80 20.82
C ILE A 88 5.18 16.32 20.44
N LEU A 89 4.32 15.43 19.94
CA LEU A 89 2.94 15.76 19.61
C LEU A 89 1.98 15.26 20.70
N THR A 90 2.16 14.00 21.12
CA THR A 90 1.41 13.37 22.20
C THR A 90 2.34 12.47 23.03
N GLN A 91 1.77 11.62 23.89
CA GLN A 91 2.55 10.63 24.63
C GLN A 91 3.20 9.57 23.72
N THR A 92 2.50 9.15 22.66
CA THR A 92 2.88 8.06 21.76
C THR A 92 3.34 8.56 20.39
N GLU A 93 2.77 9.67 19.91
CA GLU A 93 3.07 10.23 18.59
C GLU A 93 4.18 11.29 18.68
N ARG A 94 5.21 11.09 17.84
CA ARG A 94 6.38 11.97 17.72
C ARG A 94 6.74 12.12 16.25
N LEU A 95 7.41 13.20 15.90
CA LEU A 95 7.82 13.47 14.52
C LEU A 95 9.30 13.83 14.44
N THR A 96 10.07 13.15 13.58
CA THR A 96 11.49 13.44 13.39
C THR A 96 11.72 14.88 12.90
N MET A 97 12.72 15.53 13.48
CA MET A 97 13.20 16.84 13.07
C MET A 97 14.16 16.78 11.88
N SER A 98 14.58 15.59 11.43
CA SER A 98 15.43 15.45 10.26
C SER A 98 14.71 15.87 8.99
N SER A 99 15.32 16.72 8.17
CA SER A 99 14.76 17.13 6.87
C SER A 99 14.98 16.09 5.78
N ARG A 100 15.85 15.10 6.04
CA ARG A 100 16.19 14.01 5.12
C ARG A 100 16.10 12.67 5.86
N PRO A 101 14.88 12.18 6.13
CA PRO A 101 14.72 10.81 6.63
C PRO A 101 15.25 9.80 5.61
N LYS A 102 15.64 8.61 6.09
CA LYS A 102 16.18 7.53 5.24
C LYS A 102 15.22 7.14 4.11
N ASP A 103 13.92 7.17 4.37
CA ASP A 103 12.89 7.04 3.35
C ASP A 103 12.30 8.43 3.06
N PRO A 104 12.52 9.00 1.85
CA PRO A 104 11.95 10.30 1.47
C PRO A 104 10.43 10.37 1.61
N LYS A 105 9.71 9.24 1.57
CA LYS A 105 8.25 9.19 1.72
C LYS A 105 7.78 9.57 3.12
N THR A 106 8.64 9.42 4.13
CA THR A 106 8.33 9.76 5.53
C THR A 106 8.65 11.22 5.85
N ALA A 107 9.17 11.99 4.88
CA ALA A 107 9.32 13.42 5.04
C ALA A 107 7.94 14.09 5.17
N ARG A 108 7.70 14.75 6.31
CA ARG A 108 6.47 15.48 6.60
C ARG A 108 6.78 16.94 6.93
N ASN A 109 5.76 17.78 6.73
CA ASN A 109 5.79 19.15 7.23
C ASN A 109 5.87 19.12 8.76
N LYS A 110 6.76 19.95 9.32
CA LYS A 110 7.06 20.03 10.76
C LYS A 110 6.40 21.22 11.43
N ASN A 111 5.72 22.07 10.68
CA ASN A 111 4.95 23.17 11.22
C ASN A 111 3.74 22.61 11.97
N VAL A 112 3.57 23.01 13.24
CA VAL A 112 2.46 22.56 14.08
C VAL A 112 1.55 23.75 14.38
N LEU A 113 0.27 23.59 14.07
CA LEU A 113 -0.79 24.51 14.46
C LEU A 113 -1.54 23.91 15.65
N VAL A 114 -1.50 24.59 16.80
CA VAL A 114 -2.20 24.15 18.01
C VAL A 114 -3.46 25.00 18.22
N ILE A 115 -4.62 24.37 18.08
CA ILE A 115 -5.92 25.02 18.30
C ILE A 115 -6.51 24.50 19.61
N GLY A 116 -7.03 25.41 20.44
CA GLY A 116 -7.72 25.07 21.67
C GLY A 116 -8.24 26.30 22.41
N GLY A 117 -9.31 26.13 23.19
CA GLY A 117 -9.92 27.22 23.97
C GLY A 117 -8.98 27.85 25.01
N SER A 118 -9.41 28.94 25.65
CA SER A 118 -8.66 29.52 26.77
C SER A 118 -8.52 28.51 27.90
N GLY A 119 -7.37 28.47 28.58
CA GLY A 119 -7.10 27.53 29.68
C GLY A 119 -6.84 26.06 29.27
N SER A 120 -6.97 25.68 28.00
CA SER A 120 -6.72 24.30 27.52
C SER A 120 -5.29 23.76 27.68
N GLY A 121 -4.36 24.59 28.16
CA GLY A 121 -3.00 24.17 28.47
C GLY A 121 -2.06 24.03 27.26
N LYS A 122 -2.38 24.64 26.10
CA LYS A 122 -1.51 24.67 24.90
C LYS A 122 -0.04 24.93 25.23
N THR A 123 0.21 25.95 26.06
CA THR A 123 1.56 26.32 26.52
C THR A 123 2.19 25.25 27.42
N ARG A 124 1.42 24.67 28.35
CA ARG A 124 1.93 23.70 29.33
C ARG A 124 2.19 22.33 28.73
N PHE A 125 1.29 21.84 27.88
CA PHE A 125 1.31 20.47 27.38
C PHE A 125 2.08 20.30 26.07
N TRP A 126 2.12 21.33 25.22
CA TRP A 126 2.82 21.23 23.94
C TRP A 126 4.07 22.11 23.87
N LEU A 127 3.94 23.41 24.14
CA LEU A 127 5.05 24.35 23.96
C LEU A 127 6.20 24.09 24.95
N LYS A 128 5.92 24.02 26.26
CA LYS A 128 6.93 23.84 27.30
C LYS A 128 7.75 22.54 27.12
N PRO A 129 7.16 21.36 26.90
CA PRO A 129 7.93 20.14 26.69
C PRO A 129 8.86 20.22 25.48
N ASN A 130 8.41 20.78 24.35
CA ASN A 130 9.25 20.93 23.16
C ASN A 130 10.39 21.97 23.36
N LEU A 131 10.15 23.05 24.10
CA LEU A 131 11.20 24.02 24.45
C LEU A 131 12.23 23.42 25.44
N MET A 132 11.77 22.65 26.42
CA MET A 132 12.64 22.01 27.42
C MET A 132 13.54 20.90 26.84
N GLN A 133 13.26 20.42 25.62
CA GLN A 133 14.19 19.52 24.92
C GLN A 133 15.51 20.21 24.54
N LEU A 134 15.55 21.55 24.48
CA LEU A 134 16.75 22.37 24.20
C LEU A 134 17.56 21.89 22.98
N HIS A 135 16.87 21.34 21.98
CA HIS A 135 17.50 20.72 20.82
C HIS A 135 17.94 21.76 19.78
N SER A 136 17.27 22.92 19.70
CA SER A 136 17.48 23.92 18.65
C SER A 136 17.50 25.35 19.17
N SER A 137 17.85 26.31 18.32
CA SER A 137 17.65 27.74 18.59
C SER A 137 16.16 28.09 18.50
N TYR A 138 15.65 28.86 19.46
CA TYR A 138 14.24 29.24 19.53
C TYR A 138 14.10 30.76 19.56
N VAL A 139 13.10 31.26 18.82
CA VAL A 139 12.58 32.62 18.98
C VAL A 139 11.15 32.45 19.48
N VAL A 140 10.86 33.01 20.65
CA VAL A 140 9.56 32.86 21.31
C VAL A 140 8.96 34.23 21.54
N THR A 141 7.71 34.41 21.11
CA THR A 141 6.89 35.57 21.43
C THR A 141 6.17 35.30 22.73
N ASP A 142 6.53 36.00 23.81
CA ASP A 142 5.84 35.92 25.09
C ASP A 142 4.85 37.09 25.22
N PRO A 143 3.53 36.84 25.06
CA PRO A 143 2.52 37.89 25.03
C PRO A 143 2.20 38.47 26.42
N ASN A 144 2.62 37.81 27.50
CA ASN A 144 2.38 38.28 28.86
C ASN A 144 3.63 39.02 29.39
N ARG A 145 3.77 40.26 28.93
CA ARG A 145 4.50 41.31 29.64
C ARG A 145 3.54 42.38 30.13
#